data_AF-A0A4Y2GKC7-F1
#
_entry.id   AF-A0A4Y2GKC7-F1
#
_cell.length_a   1.000
_cell.length_b   1.000
_cell.length_c   1.000
_cell.angle_alpha   90.00
_cell.angle_beta   90.00
_cell.angle_gamma   90.00
#
_symmetry.space_group_name_H-M   'P 1'
#
loop_
_entity.id
_entity.type
_entity.pdbx_description
1 polymer ?
#
loop_
_entity_poly.entity_id
_entity_poly.type
_entity_poly.pdbx_seq_one_letter_code
_entity_poly.pdbx_strand_id
1 'polypeptide(L)'
;MSGLLRLKRTDYLAPPTPRVAKRLTRNSGRNALGVYSSHFVTPNSDAALELLQFLEETRQEMHDMILPELEEKRSIKCYCVSKIRFSRETPEGDVEYCSPYFRSKVVIELDISTIAEHIEQAFEKVKIIAQ
;
A
#
# COMPACT_ATOMS: atom_id res chain seq x y z
N MET A 1 37.09 50.99 44.58
CA MET A 1 35.84 50.43 44.01
C MET A 1 36.02 48.91 43.98
N SER A 2 35.65 48.19 45.03
CA SER A 2 34.32 47.59 45.27
C SER A 2 33.97 46.48 44.27
N GLY A 3 33.72 45.27 44.79
CA GLY A 3 33.17 44.14 44.03
C GLY A 3 33.94 42.85 44.32
N LEU A 4 33.86 42.23 45.51
CA LEU A 4 32.67 41.58 46.07
C LEU A 4 32.14 40.45 45.16
N LEU A 5 32.31 39.21 45.64
CA LEU A 5 31.42 38.05 45.41
C LEU A 5 31.43 37.47 43.98
N ARG A 6 31.25 36.18 43.73
CA ARG A 6 30.49 35.19 44.50
C ARG A 6 30.89 33.80 44.00
N LEU A 7 31.20 32.94 44.96
CA LEU A 7 31.00 31.50 44.91
C LEU A 7 29.57 31.17 44.42
N LYS A 8 29.34 29.90 44.03
CA LYS A 8 28.08 29.13 43.89
C LYS A 8 27.85 28.74 42.41
N ARG A 9 27.42 27.53 42.07
CA ARG A 9 26.92 26.38 42.83
C ARG A 9 26.94 25.20 41.85
N THR A 10 27.36 24.04 42.33
CA THR A 10 27.05 22.76 41.68
C THR A 10 25.57 22.51 41.89
N ASP A 11 24.77 22.73 40.85
CA ASP A 11 23.37 22.33 40.83
C ASP A 11 23.26 20.97 40.12
N TYR A 12 22.85 19.99 40.90
CA TYR A 12 22.57 18.62 40.52
C TYR A 12 21.45 18.59 39.48
N LEU A 13 21.77 18.27 38.23
CA LEU A 13 20.78 17.81 37.27
C LEU A 13 20.78 16.27 37.30
N ALA A 14 19.67 15.73 37.79
CA ALA A 14 19.38 14.31 37.86
C ALA A 14 19.55 13.64 36.47
N PRO A 15 19.98 12.37 36.41
CA PRO A 15 20.03 11.64 35.15
C PRO A 15 18.63 11.59 34.52
N PRO A 16 18.49 11.74 33.19
CA PRO A 16 17.19 11.62 32.54
C PRO A 16 16.62 10.24 32.83
N THR A 17 15.42 10.22 33.40
CA THR A 17 14.64 9.03 33.68
C THR A 17 14.58 8.16 32.42
N PRO A 18 14.79 6.83 32.51
CA PRO A 18 14.57 5.96 31.37
C PRO A 18 13.10 6.12 30.98
N ARG A 19 12.83 6.72 29.81
CA ARG A 19 11.50 6.69 29.22
C ARG A 19 11.26 5.22 28.88
N VAL A 20 10.64 4.50 29.79
CA VAL A 20 10.03 3.22 29.50
C VAL A 20 9.02 3.54 28.41
N ALA A 21 9.39 3.27 27.16
CA ALA A 21 8.47 3.27 26.05
C ALA A 21 7.33 2.35 26.48
N LYS A 22 6.15 2.93 26.70
CA LYS A 22 4.94 2.18 27.03
C LYS A 22 4.75 1.22 25.87
N ARG A 23 5.13 -0.05 26.08
CA ARG A 23 5.02 -1.12 25.08
C ARG A 23 3.53 -1.23 24.78
N LEU A 24 3.07 -0.58 23.71
CA LEU A 24 1.72 -0.72 23.22
C LEU A 24 1.51 -2.23 23.06
N THR A 25 0.60 -2.76 23.86
CA THR A 25 0.24 -4.17 23.89
C THR A 25 -0.08 -4.59 22.46
N ARG A 26 0.76 -5.48 21.92
CA ARG A 26 0.70 -6.01 20.55
C ARG A 26 -0.46 -7.00 20.43
N ASN A 27 -1.68 -6.52 20.61
CA ASN A 27 -2.90 -7.31 20.55
C ASN A 27 -3.57 -7.28 19.17
N SER A 28 -2.96 -6.66 18.15
CA SER A 28 -3.58 -6.51 16.82
C SER A 28 -3.39 -7.70 15.86
N GLY A 29 -2.66 -8.76 16.25
CA GLY A 29 -2.27 -9.81 15.31
C GLY A 29 -3.18 -11.04 15.25
N ARG A 30 -4.08 -11.26 16.22
CA ARG A 30 -4.86 -12.52 16.28
C ARG A 30 -6.02 -12.57 15.28
N ASN A 31 -6.56 -11.42 14.88
CA ASN A 31 -7.72 -11.34 13.99
C ASN A 31 -7.34 -11.26 12.50
N ALA A 32 -6.07 -10.99 12.18
CA ALA A 32 -5.58 -10.87 10.79
C ALA A 32 -5.01 -12.18 10.23
N LEU A 33 -4.60 -13.12 11.11
CA LEU A 33 -4.04 -14.41 10.69
C LEU A 33 -5.15 -15.33 10.18
N GLY A 34 -5.11 -15.65 8.88
CA GLY A 34 -6.02 -16.62 8.24
C GLY A 34 -7.29 -16.02 7.63
N VAL A 35 -7.44 -14.69 7.63
CA VAL A 35 -8.55 -14.00 6.94
C VAL A 35 -8.07 -13.55 5.55
N TYR A 36 -8.72 -14.05 4.51
CA TYR A 36 -8.44 -13.69 3.12
C TYR A 36 -9.66 -13.00 2.51
N SER A 37 -9.47 -11.82 1.91
CA SER A 37 -10.46 -11.14 1.08
C SER A 37 -9.96 -11.08 -0.36
N SER A 38 -10.89 -11.06 -1.31
CA SER A 38 -10.60 -10.89 -2.74
C SER A 38 -11.66 -9.99 -3.32
N HIS A 39 -11.21 -8.93 -3.99
CA HIS A 39 -12.07 -7.94 -4.61
C HIS A 39 -11.79 -7.96 -6.11
N PHE A 40 -12.86 -7.99 -6.90
CA PHE A 40 -12.79 -8.04 -8.36
C PHE A 40 -13.41 -6.77 -8.91
N VAL A 41 -12.62 -6.00 -9.64
CA VAL A 41 -13.08 -4.82 -10.37
C VAL A 41 -13.01 -5.15 -11.86
N THR A 42 -14.08 -4.86 -12.59
CA THR A 42 -14.17 -5.06 -14.04
C THR A 42 -14.36 -3.71 -14.70
N PRO A 43 -13.63 -3.40 -15.79
CA PRO A 43 -13.83 -2.14 -16.51
C PRO A 43 -15.26 -2.02 -17.03
N ASN A 44 -15.79 -0.80 -17.04
CA ASN A 44 -16.95 -0.48 -17.87
C ASN A 44 -16.57 -0.62 -19.36
N SER A 45 -17.55 -0.77 -20.26
CA SER A 45 -17.29 -1.11 -21.67
C SER A 45 -16.41 -0.08 -22.41
N ASP A 46 -16.30 1.15 -21.91
CA ASP A 46 -15.45 2.20 -22.50
C ASP A 46 -14.03 2.17 -21.94
N ALA A 47 -13.85 1.95 -20.62
CA ALA A 47 -12.56 1.77 -19.96
C ALA A 47 -11.84 0.47 -20.38
N ALA A 48 -12.57 -0.48 -20.97
CA ALA A 48 -12.01 -1.73 -21.49
C ALA A 48 -11.02 -1.50 -22.66
N LEU A 49 -11.10 -0.35 -23.34
CA LEU A 49 -10.23 -0.03 -24.48
C LEU A 49 -8.87 0.55 -24.05
N GLU A 50 -8.77 1.15 -22.86
CA GLU A 50 -7.50 1.66 -22.33
C GLU A 50 -7.21 1.13 -20.93
N LEU A 51 -6.45 0.04 -20.86
CA LEU A 51 -5.98 -0.57 -19.60
C LEU A 51 -5.35 0.47 -18.65
N LEU A 52 -4.60 1.43 -19.19
CA LEU A 52 -3.97 2.49 -18.40
C LEU A 52 -5.01 3.40 -17.73
N GLN A 53 -6.06 3.75 -18.47
CA GLN A 53 -7.18 4.53 -17.94
C GLN A 53 -7.96 3.73 -16.87
N PHE A 54 -8.18 2.43 -17.09
CA PHE A 54 -8.82 1.58 -16.09
C PHE A 54 -8.02 1.53 -14.77
N LEU A 55 -6.69 1.40 -14.83
CA LEU A 55 -5.86 1.44 -13.63
C LEU A 55 -5.97 2.79 -12.89
N GLU A 56 -5.98 3.89 -13.64
CA GLU A 56 -6.12 5.23 -13.08
C GLU A 56 -7.48 5.42 -12.36
N GLU A 57 -8.57 5.02 -13.02
CA GLU A 57 -9.94 5.12 -12.48
C GLU A 57 -10.13 4.25 -11.22
N THR A 58 -9.50 3.08 -11.20
CA THR A 58 -9.60 2.15 -10.06
C THR A 58 -8.62 2.45 -8.92
N ARG A 59 -7.70 3.41 -9.08
CA ARG A 59 -6.72 3.76 -8.05
C ARG A 59 -7.40 4.10 -6.72
N GLN A 60 -8.37 5.01 -6.76
CA GLN A 60 -9.04 5.48 -5.56
C GLN A 60 -9.87 4.36 -4.92
N GLU A 61 -10.55 3.54 -5.72
CA GLU A 61 -11.29 2.38 -5.23
C GLU A 61 -10.37 1.39 -4.50
N MET A 62 -9.19 1.09 -5.05
CA MET A 62 -8.21 0.23 -4.37
C MET A 62 -7.73 0.83 -3.05
N HIS A 63 -7.47 2.14 -3.01
CA HIS A 63 -7.09 2.83 -1.79
C HIS A 63 -8.19 2.73 -0.73
N ASP A 64 -9.43 3.01 -1.10
CA ASP A 64 -10.59 3.01 -0.19
C ASP A 64 -10.96 1.59 0.30
N MET A 65 -10.59 0.54 -0.44
CA MET A 65 -10.69 -0.84 0.02
C MET A 65 -9.58 -1.22 1.01
N ILE A 66 -8.35 -0.77 0.76
CA ILE A 66 -7.17 -1.16 1.54
C ILE A 66 -7.09 -0.42 2.87
N LEU A 67 -7.47 0.86 2.88
CA LEU A 67 -7.31 1.74 4.04
C LEU A 67 -8.11 1.24 5.27
N PRO A 68 -9.42 0.95 5.20
CA PRO A 68 -10.20 0.50 6.36
C PRO A 68 -9.71 -0.84 6.89
N GLU A 69 -9.32 -1.74 5.99
CA GLU A 69 -8.74 -3.05 6.32
C GLU A 69 -7.43 -2.91 7.10
N LEU A 70 -6.57 -1.97 6.70
CA LEU A 70 -5.34 -1.67 7.42
C LEU A 70 -5.61 -0.99 8.77
N GLU A 71 -6.57 -0.07 8.86
CA GLU A 71 -6.95 0.58 10.12
C GLU A 71 -7.48 -0.45 11.14
N GLU A 72 -8.33 -1.38 10.70
CA GLU A 72 -8.91 -2.40 11.56
C GLU A 72 -7.86 -3.45 11.98
N LYS A 73 -7.16 -4.03 11.01
CA LYS A 73 -6.26 -5.18 11.24
C LYS A 73 -4.86 -4.75 11.69
N ARG A 74 -4.50 -3.47 11.52
CA ARG A 74 -3.17 -2.86 11.78
C ARG A 74 -2.00 -3.51 11.05
N SER A 75 -2.28 -4.48 10.19
CA SER A 75 -1.33 -5.14 9.31
C SER A 75 -2.10 -5.90 8.24
N ILE A 76 -1.71 -5.72 7.00
CA ILE A 76 -2.27 -6.47 5.86
C ILE A 76 -1.16 -7.02 5.00
N LYS A 77 -1.48 -8.08 4.25
CA LYS A 77 -0.63 -8.63 3.21
C LYS A 77 -1.43 -8.68 1.92
N CYS A 78 -1.05 -7.88 0.93
CA CYS A 78 -1.82 -7.70 -0.31
C CYS A 78 -0.97 -7.91 -1.56
N TYR A 79 -1.65 -8.20 -2.67
CA TYR A 79 -1.09 -8.19 -4.02
C TYR A 79 -2.21 -7.87 -5.01
N CYS A 80 -1.88 -7.18 -6.10
CA CYS A 80 -2.79 -6.90 -7.22
C CYS A 80 -2.64 -7.99 -8.28
N VAL A 81 -3.74 -8.34 -8.95
CA VAL A 81 -3.77 -9.27 -10.08
C VAL A 81 -4.52 -8.61 -11.22
N SER A 82 -3.92 -8.63 -12.41
CA SER A 82 -4.58 -8.16 -13.64
C SER A 82 -4.61 -9.29 -14.65
N LYS A 83 -5.80 -9.63 -15.13
CA LYS A 83 -6.02 -10.60 -16.20
C LYS A 83 -6.54 -9.84 -17.41
N ILE A 84 -5.74 -9.77 -18.46
CA ILE A 84 -6.05 -9.00 -19.66
C ILE A 84 -6.33 -9.98 -20.80
N ARG A 85 -7.33 -9.69 -21.63
CA ARG A 85 -7.61 -10.47 -22.84
C ARG A 85 -7.46 -9.57 -24.04
N PHE A 86 -6.38 -9.76 -24.78
CA PHE A 86 -6.19 -9.17 -26.09
C PHE A 86 -6.89 -10.03 -27.14
N SER A 87 -7.51 -9.38 -28.12
CA SER A 87 -8.05 -10.02 -29.31
C SER A 87 -7.60 -9.26 -30.54
N ARG A 88 -7.30 -9.98 -31.62
CA ARG A 88 -7.11 -9.38 -32.95
C ARG A 88 -7.90 -10.15 -33.98
N GLU A 89 -8.50 -9.43 -34.91
CA GLU A 89 -9.06 -10.01 -36.13
C GLU A 89 -7.93 -10.28 -37.11
N THR A 90 -7.90 -11.48 -37.67
CA THR A 90 -6.97 -11.89 -38.72
C THR A 90 -7.50 -11.42 -40.09
N PRO A 91 -6.63 -11.29 -41.10
CA PRO A 91 -7.06 -11.00 -42.47
C PRO A 91 -8.11 -11.99 -43.02
N GLU A 92 -8.09 -13.22 -42.51
CA GLU A 92 -9.01 -14.31 -42.88
C GLU A 92 -10.38 -14.21 -42.16
N GLY A 93 -10.54 -13.28 -41.22
CA GLY A 93 -11.77 -13.08 -40.44
C GLY A 93 -11.86 -13.90 -39.15
N ASP A 94 -10.85 -14.71 -38.83
CA ASP A 94 -10.75 -15.40 -37.54
C ASP A 94 -10.31 -14.43 -36.43
N VAL A 95 -10.70 -14.72 -35.18
CA VAL A 95 -10.26 -13.93 -34.01
C VAL A 95 -9.20 -14.71 -33.23
N GLU A 96 -8.01 -14.14 -33.13
CA GLU A 96 -6.94 -14.66 -32.28
C GLU A 96 -6.99 -13.99 -30.91
N TYR A 97 -6.77 -14.77 -29.85
CA TYR A 97 -6.76 -14.28 -28.47
C TYR A 97 -5.39 -14.47 -27.82
N CYS A 98 -4.96 -13.48 -27.05
CA CYS A 98 -3.85 -13.58 -26.10
C CYS A 98 -4.36 -13.20 -24.71
N SER A 99 -3.99 -13.92 -23.66
CA SER A 99 -4.49 -13.67 -22.30
C SER A 99 -3.36 -13.62 -21.28
N PRO A 100 -2.57 -12.54 -21.24
CA PRO A 100 -1.52 -12.40 -20.26
C PRO A 100 -2.09 -12.28 -18.84
N TYR A 101 -1.33 -12.84 -17.90
CA TYR A 101 -1.64 -12.83 -16.48
C TYR A 101 -0.55 -12.06 -15.74
N PHE A 102 -0.96 -11.03 -15.00
CA PHE A 102 -0.07 -10.23 -14.19
C PHE A 102 -0.40 -10.36 -12.71
N ARG A 103 0.66 -10.39 -11.89
CA ARG A 103 0.56 -10.34 -10.43
C ARG A 103 1.65 -9.45 -9.87
N SER A 104 1.26 -8.48 -9.03
CA SER A 104 2.22 -7.61 -8.35
C SER A 104 3.05 -8.39 -7.33
N LYS A 105 4.13 -7.77 -6.85
CA LYS A 105 4.85 -8.30 -5.67
C LYS A 105 3.89 -8.30 -4.49
N VAL A 106 4.01 -9.32 -3.65
CA VAL A 106 3.30 -9.36 -2.37
C VAL A 106 3.95 -8.35 -1.42
N VAL A 107 3.14 -7.44 -0.89
CA VAL A 107 3.56 -6.40 0.05
C VAL A 107 2.90 -6.67 1.41
N ILE A 108 3.65 -6.46 2.48
CA ILE A 108 3.14 -6.45 3.84
C ILE A 108 3.12 -5.00 4.27
N GLU A 109 1.94 -4.46 4.52
CA GLU A 109 1.77 -3.07 4.90
C GLU A 109 1.39 -2.96 6.38
N LEU A 110 2.02 -1.99 7.04
CA LEU A 110 1.80 -1.63 8.45
C LEU A 110 1.54 -0.12 8.60
N ASP A 111 1.90 0.70 7.61
CA ASP A 111 1.77 2.16 7.62
C ASP A 111 0.74 2.60 6.56
N ILE A 112 -0.20 3.42 6.99
CA ILE A 112 -1.25 3.98 6.12
C ILE A 112 -0.64 4.93 5.09
N SER A 113 0.44 5.64 5.44
CA SER A 113 1.02 6.67 4.59
C SER A 113 1.66 6.12 3.31
N THR A 114 1.97 4.82 3.26
CA THR A 114 2.64 4.16 2.13
C THR A 114 1.67 3.40 1.20
N ILE A 115 0.37 3.36 1.51
CA ILE A 115 -0.64 2.66 0.68
C ILE A 115 -0.62 3.18 -0.76
N ALA A 116 -0.64 4.51 -0.95
CA ALA A 116 -0.67 5.12 -2.27
C ALA A 116 0.56 4.76 -3.11
N GLU A 117 1.76 4.75 -2.49
CA GLU A 117 3.00 4.35 -3.16
C GLU A 117 2.95 2.88 -3.60
N HIS A 118 2.47 1.98 -2.75
CA HIS A 118 2.37 0.57 -3.08
C HIS A 118 1.36 0.26 -4.18
N ILE A 119 0.25 0.99 -4.23
CA ILE A 119 -0.70 0.91 -5.35
C ILE A 119 -0.01 1.33 -6.65
N GLU A 120 0.72 2.45 -6.65
CA GLU A 120 1.41 2.92 -7.86
C GLU A 120 2.51 1.94 -8.32
N GLN A 121 3.30 1.39 -7.40
CA GLN A 121 4.29 0.36 -7.72
C GLN A 121 3.65 -0.91 -8.31
N ALA A 122 2.44 -1.28 -7.87
CA ALA A 122 1.70 -2.39 -8.45
C ALA A 122 1.24 -2.07 -9.88
N PHE A 123 0.78 -0.84 -10.13
CA PHE A 123 0.33 -0.38 -11.44
C PHE A 123 1.47 -0.26 -12.44
N GLU A 124 2.59 0.36 -12.07
CA GLU A 124 3.76 0.49 -12.96
C GLU A 124 4.21 -0.85 -13.54
N LYS A 125 4.16 -1.91 -12.73
CA LYS A 125 4.46 -3.26 -13.21
C LYS A 125 3.45 -3.81 -14.24
N VAL A 126 2.18 -3.42 -14.16
CA VAL A 126 1.17 -3.74 -15.19
C VAL A 126 1.47 -2.94 -16.46
N LYS A 127 1.78 -1.65 -16.33
CA LYS A 127 2.03 -0.74 -17.47
C LYS A 127 3.17 -1.23 -18.36
N ILE A 128 4.26 -1.74 -17.78
CA ILE A 128 5.42 -2.28 -18.52
C ILE A 128 5.04 -3.42 -19.49
N ILE A 129 4.00 -4.20 -19.19
CA ILE A 129 3.59 -5.35 -20.02
C ILE A 129 2.61 -4.93 -21.13
N ALA A 130 1.97 -3.78 -20.97
CA ALA A 130 0.96 -3.27 -21.90
C ALA A 130 1.53 -2.35 -23.00
N GLN A 131 2.83 -2.01 -22.92
CA GLN A 131 3.59 -1.30 -23.95
C GLN A 131 4.27 -2.28 -24.90
#